data_AF-A0A2N5SJ18-F1
#
_entry.id   AF-A0A2N5SJ18-F1
#
_cell.length_a   1.000
_cell.length_b   1.000
_cell.length_c   1.000
_cell.angle_alpha   90.00
_cell.angle_beta   90.00
_cell.angle_gamma   90.00
#
_symmetry.space_group_name_H-M   'P 1'
#
loop_
_entity.id
_entity.type
_entity.pdbx_description
1 polymer ?
#
loop_
_entity_poly.entity_id
_entity_poly.type
_entity_poly.pdbx_seq_one_letter_code
_entity_poly.pdbx_strand_id
1 'polypeptide(L)'
;MPPKQTSTSNPSGNVTQTPASQTRPKKAPVSWEKDGTNGNSSIRIVLDWLAVEGNFQRWRGDTKGGLSKSALANEILDEMAKEGITHWDNKGIQTRIQDLQTSWGKARDYLRGTGAGLLDEDLENGTTVRIARLKDCFALDKNSEK
;
A
#
# COMPACT_ATOMS: atom_id res chain seq x y z
N MET A 1 19.88 -64.81 22.49
CA MET A 1 21.31 -64.42 22.69
C MET A 1 21.78 -63.59 21.49
N PRO A 2 22.75 -62.69 21.70
CA PRO A 2 23.01 -61.49 20.87
C PRO A 2 24.05 -61.76 19.75
N PRO A 3 24.78 -60.75 19.25
CA PRO A 3 24.58 -60.00 18.01
C PRO A 3 25.58 -60.41 16.90
N LYS A 4 25.46 -59.87 15.68
CA LYS A 4 26.62 -59.83 14.77
C LYS A 4 26.63 -58.58 13.89
N GLN A 5 27.60 -57.73 14.21
CA GLN A 5 28.09 -56.61 13.40
C GLN A 5 28.63 -57.12 12.07
N THR A 6 28.53 -56.36 10.97
CA THR A 6 29.73 -55.94 10.20
C THR A 6 29.41 -54.82 9.21
N SER A 7 30.44 -54.01 9.04
CA SER A 7 30.53 -52.71 8.40
C SER A 7 30.68 -52.75 6.86
N THR A 8 30.51 -51.56 6.26
CA THR A 8 31.26 -51.07 5.08
C THR A 8 30.82 -51.57 3.70
N SER A 9 30.26 -50.67 2.89
CA SER A 9 30.93 -50.08 1.71
C SER A 9 29.90 -49.39 0.79
N ASN A 10 30.17 -48.14 0.43
CA ASN A 10 29.62 -47.53 -0.78
C ASN A 10 30.28 -48.19 -2.01
N PRO A 11 29.55 -48.27 -3.13
CA PRO A 11 29.98 -47.44 -4.25
C PRO A 11 28.82 -46.78 -5.01
N SER A 12 29.05 -45.50 -5.31
CA SER A 12 28.66 -44.77 -6.52
C SER A 12 27.39 -45.24 -7.25
N GLY A 13 26.26 -44.56 -6.96
CA GLY A 13 25.06 -44.56 -7.77
C GLY A 13 24.85 -43.17 -8.37
N ASN A 14 24.98 -43.08 -9.69
CA ASN A 14 24.79 -41.91 -10.52
C ASN A 14 23.35 -41.36 -10.36
N VAL A 15 23.17 -40.15 -9.80
CA VAL A 15 21.85 -39.49 -9.80
C VAL A 15 21.91 -38.26 -10.71
N THR A 16 21.24 -38.41 -11.85
CA THR A 16 20.84 -37.36 -12.78
C THR A 16 20.33 -36.13 -12.03
N GLN A 17 21.06 -35.03 -12.09
CA GLN A 17 20.63 -33.75 -11.54
C GLN A 17 19.50 -33.17 -12.41
N THR A 18 18.31 -33.12 -11.83
CA THR A 18 17.18 -32.30 -12.29
C THR A 18 17.59 -30.82 -12.23
N PRO A 19 17.36 -29.99 -13.27
CA PRO A 19 17.73 -28.58 -13.24
C PRO A 19 16.91 -27.86 -12.16
N ALA A 20 17.61 -27.27 -11.19
CA ALA A 20 17.04 -26.45 -10.14
C ALA A 20 16.21 -25.30 -10.75
N SER A 21 14.92 -25.26 -10.45
CA SER A 21 14.08 -24.09 -10.69
C SER A 21 14.66 -22.91 -9.91
N GLN A 22 15.29 -21.97 -10.63
CA GLN A 22 15.69 -20.69 -10.08
C GLN A 22 14.42 -19.92 -9.68
N THR A 23 14.08 -19.95 -8.39
CA THR A 23 13.08 -19.04 -7.85
C THR A 23 13.62 -17.63 -7.95
N ARG A 24 13.15 -16.87 -8.96
CA ARG A 24 13.43 -15.44 -9.09
C ARG A 24 13.03 -14.74 -7.79
N PRO A 25 13.88 -13.89 -7.19
CA PRO A 25 13.51 -13.12 -6.02
C PRO A 25 12.29 -12.26 -6.37
N LYS A 26 11.22 -12.41 -5.57
CA LYS A 26 10.03 -11.56 -5.68
C LYS A 26 10.48 -10.12 -5.34
N LYS A 27 10.31 -9.20 -6.29
CA LYS A 27 10.56 -7.77 -6.04
C LYS A 27 9.68 -7.31 -4.86
N ALA A 28 10.26 -6.55 -3.94
CA ALA A 28 9.51 -5.97 -2.84
C ALA A 28 8.37 -5.09 -3.38
N PRO A 29 7.21 -5.01 -2.70
CA PRO A 29 6.13 -4.12 -3.08
C PRO A 29 6.64 -2.67 -3.22
N VAL A 30 6.30 -2.01 -4.32
CA VAL A 30 6.67 -0.61 -4.55
C VAL A 30 5.87 0.28 -3.60
N SER A 31 6.55 1.18 -2.88
CA SER A 31 5.90 2.12 -1.95
C SER A 31 5.43 3.37 -2.69
N TRP A 32 4.13 3.64 -2.62
CA TRP A 32 3.47 4.83 -3.19
C TRP A 32 4.04 6.17 -2.69
N GLU A 33 4.73 6.17 -1.55
CA GLU A 33 5.35 7.38 -0.97
C GLU A 33 6.78 7.62 -1.46
N LYS A 34 7.42 6.64 -2.11
CA LYS A 34 8.86 6.65 -2.43
C LYS A 34 9.18 6.21 -3.86
N ASP A 35 8.16 6.10 -4.70
CA ASP A 35 8.26 5.55 -6.06
C ASP A 35 8.57 6.58 -7.15
N GLY A 36 8.56 7.86 -6.79
CA GLY A 36 8.91 8.96 -7.68
C GLY A 36 10.25 9.59 -7.37
N THR A 37 10.67 10.51 -8.25
CA THR A 37 11.90 11.28 -8.10
C THR A 37 11.59 12.72 -7.65
N ASN A 38 12.57 13.41 -7.06
CA ASN A 38 12.45 14.83 -6.70
C ASN A 38 11.24 15.25 -5.82
N GLY A 39 10.65 14.31 -5.06
CA GLY A 39 9.50 14.57 -4.19
C GLY A 39 8.12 14.33 -4.84
N ASN A 40 8.08 14.06 -6.15
CA ASN A 40 6.86 13.75 -6.89
C ASN A 40 6.54 12.26 -6.79
N SER A 41 6.02 11.83 -5.64
CA SER A 41 5.56 10.44 -5.42
C SER A 41 4.14 10.23 -5.94
N SER A 42 3.77 8.97 -6.23
CA SER A 42 2.42 8.67 -6.73
C SER A 42 1.33 9.04 -5.73
N ILE A 43 1.59 8.90 -4.43
CA ILE A 43 0.64 9.38 -3.42
C ILE A 43 0.40 10.88 -3.54
N ARG A 44 1.45 11.66 -3.85
CA ARG A 44 1.35 13.11 -3.98
C ARG A 44 0.53 13.47 -5.21
N ILE A 45 0.80 12.83 -6.34
CA ILE A 45 0.07 13.04 -7.59
C ILE A 45 -1.42 12.72 -7.43
N VAL A 46 -1.77 11.60 -6.77
CA VAL A 46 -3.16 11.25 -6.48
C VAL A 46 -3.84 12.32 -5.62
N LEU A 47 -3.18 12.75 -4.54
CA LEU A 47 -3.74 13.76 -3.64
C LEU A 47 -3.90 15.13 -4.33
N ASP A 48 -2.91 15.54 -5.11
CA ASP A 48 -2.93 16.81 -5.85
C ASP A 48 -4.03 16.77 -6.92
N TRP A 49 -4.19 15.66 -7.65
CA TRP A 49 -5.29 15.49 -8.61
C TRP A 49 -6.67 15.55 -7.94
N LEU A 50 -6.84 14.90 -6.77
CA LEU A 50 -8.09 14.93 -6.01
C LEU A 50 -8.40 16.30 -5.41
N ALA A 51 -7.36 17.10 -5.12
CA ALA A 51 -7.49 18.44 -4.56
C ALA A 51 -7.88 19.49 -5.62
N VAL A 52 -7.69 19.22 -6.91
CA VAL A 52 -8.20 20.06 -8.00
C VAL A 52 -9.73 20.13 -7.90
N GLU A 53 -10.24 21.35 -8.05
CA GLU A 53 -11.67 21.63 -7.94
C GLU A 53 -12.50 20.74 -8.88
N GLY A 54 -13.54 20.10 -8.33
CA GLY A 54 -14.44 19.23 -9.08
C GLY A 54 -13.94 17.79 -9.30
N ASN A 55 -12.64 17.51 -9.23
CA ASN A 55 -12.11 16.15 -9.49
C ASN A 55 -12.59 15.12 -8.48
N PHE A 56 -12.57 15.44 -7.19
CA PHE A 56 -13.13 14.55 -6.18
C PHE A 56 -14.64 14.30 -6.38
N GLN A 57 -15.38 15.33 -6.79
CA GLN A 57 -16.83 15.19 -7.05
C GLN A 57 -17.10 14.31 -8.28
N ARG A 58 -16.28 14.43 -9.33
CA ARG A 58 -16.27 13.51 -10.49
C ARG A 58 -15.99 12.08 -10.02
N TRP A 59 -14.98 11.89 -9.17
CA TRP A 59 -14.58 10.58 -8.64
C TRP A 59 -15.68 9.88 -7.83
N ARG A 60 -16.44 10.64 -7.03
CA ARG A 60 -17.55 10.08 -6.23
C ARG A 60 -18.72 9.59 -7.07
N GLY A 61 -18.85 10.04 -8.32
CA GLY A 61 -19.93 9.62 -9.21
C GLY A 61 -21.27 10.31 -8.94
N ASP A 62 -21.28 11.42 -8.20
CA ASP A 62 -22.50 12.18 -7.88
C ASP A 62 -23.06 12.98 -9.10
N THR A 63 -22.53 12.76 -10.31
CA THR A 63 -22.93 13.48 -11.54
C THR A 63 -23.75 12.58 -12.47
N LYS A 64 -24.89 13.10 -12.95
CA LYS A 64 -25.93 12.42 -13.77
C LYS A 64 -25.47 11.89 -15.14
N GLY A 65 -24.18 11.99 -15.48
CA GLY A 65 -23.58 11.47 -16.71
C GLY A 65 -22.21 10.83 -16.45
N GLY A 66 -21.98 10.32 -15.23
CA GLY A 66 -20.68 10.03 -14.65
C GLY A 66 -19.69 9.33 -15.59
N LEU A 67 -18.51 9.94 -15.75
CA LEU A 67 -17.34 9.21 -16.21
C LEU A 67 -17.10 8.04 -15.24
N SER A 68 -16.78 6.87 -15.77
CA SER A 68 -16.46 5.72 -14.93
C SER A 68 -15.23 6.04 -14.07
N LYS A 69 -15.17 5.49 -12.84
CA LYS A 69 -13.95 5.56 -12.01
C LYS A 69 -12.71 5.06 -12.76
N SER A 70 -12.90 4.16 -13.73
CA SER A 70 -11.83 3.69 -14.60
C SER A 70 -11.33 4.79 -15.55
N ALA A 71 -12.20 5.59 -16.16
CA ALA A 71 -11.77 6.71 -16.99
C ALA A 71 -10.98 7.75 -16.18
N LEU A 72 -11.46 8.10 -14.98
CA LEU A 72 -10.76 9.03 -14.08
C LEU A 72 -9.44 8.46 -13.58
N ALA A 73 -9.36 7.15 -13.32
CA ALA A 73 -8.11 6.50 -12.95
C ALA A 73 -7.08 6.52 -14.09
N ASN A 74 -7.52 6.51 -15.37
CA ASN A 74 -6.61 6.72 -16.50
C ASN A 74 -6.10 8.16 -16.57
N GLU A 75 -6.94 9.17 -16.29
CA GLU A 75 -6.47 10.57 -16.20
C GLU A 75 -5.34 10.72 -15.16
N ILE A 76 -5.47 10.04 -14.02
CA ILE A 76 -4.43 10.03 -12.97
C ILE A 76 -3.17 9.30 -13.44
N LEU A 77 -3.30 8.17 -14.15
CA LEU A 77 -2.15 7.47 -14.73
C LEU A 77 -1.40 8.35 -15.74
N ASP A 78 -2.13 9.13 -16.54
CA ASP A 78 -1.51 10.08 -17.47
C ASP A 78 -0.72 11.15 -16.73
N GLU A 79 -1.21 11.67 -15.58
CA GLU A 79 -0.41 12.57 -14.74
C GLU A 79 0.82 11.91 -14.11
N MET A 80 0.71 10.66 -13.67
CA MET A 80 1.86 9.90 -13.18
C MET A 80 2.92 9.67 -14.26
N ALA A 81 2.49 9.41 -15.49
CA ALA A 81 3.37 9.20 -16.62
C ALA A 81 4.17 10.46 -16.98
N LYS A 82 3.57 11.66 -16.83
CA LYS A 82 4.27 12.95 -17.02
C LYS A 82 5.42 13.13 -16.02
N GLU A 83 5.26 12.58 -14.82
CA GLU A 83 6.29 12.58 -13.75
C GLU A 83 7.24 11.35 -13.83
N GLY A 84 7.14 10.55 -14.88
CA GLY A 84 7.99 9.39 -15.12
C GLY A 84 7.62 8.13 -14.34
N ILE A 85 6.45 8.09 -13.70
CA ILE A 85 5.97 6.93 -12.95
C ILE A 85 5.01 6.11 -13.81
N THR A 86 5.45 4.93 -14.27
CA THR A 86 4.71 4.13 -15.27
C THR A 86 4.34 2.72 -14.81
N HIS A 87 4.57 2.37 -13.54
CA HIS A 87 4.40 0.99 -13.06
C HIS A 87 3.01 0.72 -12.43
N TRP A 88 2.20 1.77 -12.23
CA TRP A 88 0.84 1.64 -11.72
C TRP A 88 -0.15 1.27 -12.82
N ASP A 89 -1.23 0.64 -12.40
CA ASP A 89 -2.35 0.29 -13.26
C ASP A 89 -3.65 0.90 -12.74
N ASN A 90 -4.68 0.83 -13.58
CA ASN A 90 -5.98 1.43 -13.28
C ASN A 90 -6.59 0.90 -11.98
N LYS A 91 -6.42 -0.40 -11.72
CA LYS A 91 -6.88 -1.02 -10.47
C LYS A 91 -6.09 -0.52 -9.27
N GLY A 92 -4.76 -0.40 -9.39
CA GLY A 92 -3.90 0.17 -8.36
C GLY A 92 -4.35 1.56 -7.93
N ILE A 93 -4.65 2.45 -8.88
CA ILE A 93 -5.18 3.79 -8.59
C ILE A 93 -6.50 3.73 -7.83
N GLN A 94 -7.46 2.94 -8.32
CA GLN A 94 -8.78 2.81 -7.67
C GLN A 94 -8.66 2.28 -6.24
N THR A 95 -7.87 1.22 -6.04
CA THR A 95 -7.60 0.64 -4.72
C THR A 95 -6.94 1.67 -3.82
N ARG A 96 -5.93 2.40 -4.30
CA ARG A 96 -5.23 3.38 -3.48
C ARG A 96 -6.14 4.52 -3.01
N ILE A 97 -7.03 5.01 -3.87
CA ILE A 97 -7.99 6.05 -3.49
C ILE A 97 -9.01 5.48 -2.48
N GLN A 98 -9.46 4.24 -2.66
CA GLN A 98 -10.35 3.57 -1.69
C GLN A 98 -9.67 3.40 -0.32
N ASP A 99 -8.39 3.01 -0.28
CA ASP A 99 -7.61 2.87 0.94
C ASP A 99 -7.47 4.21 1.67
N LEU A 100 -7.23 5.29 0.92
CA LEU A 100 -7.15 6.65 1.49
C LEU A 100 -8.48 7.08 2.11
N GLN A 101 -9.60 6.86 1.41
CA GLN A 101 -10.93 7.17 1.92
C GLN A 101 -11.24 6.36 3.19
N THR A 102 -10.89 5.08 3.19
CA THR A 102 -11.10 4.17 4.33
C THR A 102 -10.27 4.61 5.54
N SER A 103 -8.98 4.88 5.33
CA SER A 103 -8.06 5.35 6.38
C SER A 103 -8.52 6.68 6.99
N TRP A 104 -8.94 7.64 6.14
CA TRP A 104 -9.49 8.90 6.62
C TRP A 104 -10.80 8.71 7.40
N GLY A 105 -11.69 7.82 6.94
CA GLY A 105 -12.91 7.45 7.66
C GLY A 105 -12.61 6.92 9.06
N LYS A 106 -11.70 5.95 9.17
CA LYS A 106 -11.25 5.40 10.46
C LYS A 106 -10.66 6.48 11.38
N ALA A 107 -9.78 7.33 10.84
CA ALA A 107 -9.18 8.43 11.61
C ALA A 107 -10.24 9.43 12.10
N ARG A 108 -11.23 9.74 11.27
CA ARG A 108 -12.34 10.64 11.62
C ARG A 108 -13.26 10.03 12.67
N ASP A 109 -13.58 8.74 12.56
CA ASP A 109 -14.45 8.04 13.52
C ASP A 109 -13.76 7.89 14.88
N TYR A 110 -12.44 7.70 14.85
CA TYR A 110 -11.59 7.74 16.04
C TYR A 110 -11.64 9.11 16.72
N LEU A 111 -11.46 10.21 15.97
CA LEU A 111 -11.56 11.57 16.51
C LEU A 111 -12.95 11.88 17.09
N ARG A 112 -14.00 11.26 16.56
CA ARG A 112 -15.39 11.42 17.05
C ARG A 112 -15.71 10.54 18.26
N GLY A 113 -14.77 9.75 18.75
CA GLY A 113 -14.98 8.85 19.89
C GLY A 113 -15.92 7.69 19.58
N THR A 114 -16.23 7.44 18.30
CA THR A 114 -17.18 6.40 17.91
C THR A 114 -16.60 5.00 18.10
N GLY A 115 -15.27 4.85 18.24
CA GLY A 115 -14.56 3.62 18.69
C GLY A 115 -14.75 2.36 17.85
N ALA A 116 -15.74 2.32 16.96
CA ALA A 116 -16.22 1.14 16.25
C ALA A 116 -15.39 0.77 15.01
N GLY A 117 -14.22 1.41 14.80
CA GLY A 117 -13.44 1.30 13.58
C GLY A 117 -12.00 0.81 13.73
N LEU A 118 -11.56 0.48 14.95
CA LEU A 118 -10.24 -0.09 15.20
C LEU A 118 -10.42 -1.57 15.54
N LEU A 119 -10.27 -2.44 14.54
CA LEU A 119 -10.20 -3.89 14.75
C LEU A 119 -8.76 -4.27 15.10
N ASP A 120 -8.57 -5.43 15.73
CA ASP A 120 -7.24 -5.89 16.17
C ASP A 120 -6.24 -6.00 15.00
N GLU A 121 -6.73 -6.19 13.77
CA GLU A 121 -5.91 -6.20 12.54
C GLU A 121 -5.28 -4.82 12.21
N ASP A 122 -5.93 -3.72 12.61
CA ASP A 122 -5.41 -2.36 12.42
C ASP A 122 -4.25 -2.04 13.37
N LEU A 123 -4.16 -2.78 14.49
CA LEU A 123 -3.09 -2.71 15.47
C LEU A 123 -1.79 -3.34 14.94
N GLU A 124 -1.91 -4.48 14.26
CA GLU A 124 -0.79 -5.19 13.60
C GLU A 124 -0.18 -4.40 12.44
N ASN A 125 -1.00 -3.64 11.69
CA ASN A 125 -0.54 -2.83 10.56
C ASN A 125 0.12 -1.48 10.94
N GLY A 126 0.34 -1.20 12.23
CA GLY A 126 1.09 -0.02 12.69
C GLY A 126 0.34 1.32 12.56
N THR A 127 -0.96 1.28 12.28
CA THR A 127 -1.85 2.46 12.18
C THR A 127 -1.86 3.25 13.49
N THR A 128 -1.79 2.56 14.63
CA THR A 128 -1.78 3.13 15.98
C THR A 128 -0.59 4.07 16.22
N VAL A 129 0.60 3.75 15.72
CA VAL A 129 1.81 4.57 15.93
C VAL A 129 1.74 5.89 15.15
N ARG A 130 1.13 5.87 13.95
CA ARG A 130 0.95 7.06 13.11
C ARG A 130 -0.13 7.97 13.68
N ILE A 131 -1.22 7.40 14.21
CA ILE A 131 -2.31 8.15 14.86
C ILE A 131 -1.85 8.73 16.22
N ALA A 132 -1.05 7.98 17.00
CA ALA A 132 -0.47 8.48 18.25
C ALA A 132 0.44 9.69 17.99
N ARG A 133 1.31 9.64 16.96
CA ARG A 133 2.11 10.81 16.56
C ARG A 133 1.27 12.01 16.13
N LEU A 134 0.15 11.79 15.45
CA LEU A 134 -0.76 12.87 15.07
C LEU A 134 -1.36 13.57 16.30
N LYS A 135 -1.69 12.83 17.36
CA LYS A 135 -2.15 13.44 18.62
C LYS A 135 -1.08 14.31 19.26
N ASP A 136 0.17 13.83 19.28
CA ASP A 136 1.28 14.60 19.84
C ASP A 136 1.56 15.87 19.01
N CYS A 137 1.47 15.79 17.68
CA CYS A 137 1.58 16.96 16.81
C CYS A 137 0.45 17.99 17.04
N PHE A 138 -0.80 17.56 17.21
CA PHE A 138 -1.92 18.46 17.50
C PHE A 138 -1.89 19.04 18.92
N ALA A 139 -1.33 18.31 19.88
CA ALA A 139 -1.20 18.76 21.26
C ALA A 139 -0.14 19.87 21.43
N LEU A 140 0.88 19.89 20.58
CA LEU A 140 1.92 20.94 20.59
C LEU A 140 1.40 22.28 20.02
N ASP A 141 0.49 22.24 19.04
CA ASP A 141 -0.07 23.46 18.43
C ASP A 141 -0.96 24.23 19.43
N LYS A 142 -1.69 23.50 20.28
CA LYS A 142 -2.55 24.07 21.33
C LYS A 142 -1.79 24.72 22.50
N ASN A 143 -0.48 24.52 22.62
CA ASN A 143 0.32 25.00 23.75
C ASN A 143 1.22 26.20 23.38
N SER A 144 1.19 26.66 22.12
CA SER A 144 1.94 27.85 21.64
C SER A 144 1.14 29.16 21.69
N GLU A 145 -0.07 29.15 22.24
CA GLU A 145 -1.00 30.29 22.26
C GLU A 145 -1.29 30.79 23.69
N LYS A 146 -0.32 30.65 24.61
CA LYS A 146 -0.36 31.27 25.95
C LYS A 146 0.85 32.16 26.21
#